data_AF-A0A1X2A6G6-F1
#
_entry.id   AF-A0A1X2A6G6-F1
#
_cell.length_a   1.000
_cell.length_b   1.000
_cell.length_c   1.000
_cell.angle_alpha   90.00
_cell.angle_beta   90.00
_cell.angle_gamma   90.00
#
_symmetry.space_group_name_H-M   'P 1'
#
loop_
_entity.id
_entity.type
_entity.pdbx_description
1 polymer ?
#
loop_
_entity_poly.entity_id
_entity_poly.type
_entity_poly.pdbx_seq_one_letter_code
_entity_poly.pdbx_strand_id
1 'polypeptide(L)'
;MSLQVSPDLAVAVLESFWVSHDAMRESERVEAGVRDEAIRLALGTASVERFRRASVTRVGREEGGAGVRHTVYQTNPAALDEAIAGYEDTAVPWLTETDGFVSAALLVDRRSGRQLSQTIWRDIDALAKSRGPAAALRVDAVAATNSTVVALDEYGLVFRSIPAE
;
A
#
# COMPACT_ATOMS: atom_id res chain seq x y z
N MET A 1 12.34 1.60 3.88
CA MET A 1 11.51 2.79 4.09
C MET A 1 11.20 3.42 2.74
N SER A 2 10.00 3.97 2.57
CA SER A 2 9.58 4.75 1.39
C SER A 2 8.85 6.00 1.83
N LEU A 3 8.98 7.08 1.04
CA LEU A 3 8.20 8.31 1.18
C LEU A 3 7.36 8.53 -0.09
N GLN A 4 6.07 8.73 0.11
CA GLN A 4 5.10 8.99 -0.95
C GLN A 4 4.37 10.28 -0.63
N VAL A 5 4.02 11.06 -1.65
CA VAL A 5 3.35 12.35 -1.46
C VAL A 5 2.20 12.53 -2.42
N SER A 6 1.13 13.14 -1.95
CA SER A 6 0.02 13.62 -2.77
C SER A 6 -0.15 15.11 -2.49
N PRO A 7 0.30 15.99 -3.39
CA PRO A 7 0.14 17.43 -3.23
C PRO A 7 -1.34 17.84 -3.16
N ASP A 8 -2.19 17.16 -3.94
CA ASP A 8 -3.63 17.43 -4.00
C ASP A 8 -4.33 17.14 -2.67
N LEU A 9 -3.88 16.09 -1.96
CA LEU A 9 -4.39 15.74 -0.64
C LEU A 9 -3.65 16.47 0.50
N ALA A 10 -2.53 17.14 0.21
CA ALA A 10 -1.56 17.62 1.19
C ALA A 10 -1.14 16.53 2.21
N VAL A 11 -0.97 15.29 1.73
CA VAL A 11 -0.61 14.12 2.54
C VAL A 11 0.75 13.57 2.11
N ALA A 12 1.56 13.21 3.11
CA ALA A 12 2.75 12.39 2.94
C ALA A 12 2.57 11.05 3.68
N VAL A 13 2.97 9.96 3.03
CA VAL A 13 2.98 8.62 3.61
C VAL A 13 4.42 8.16 3.77
N LEU A 14 4.81 7.89 5.02
CA LEU A 14 6.08 7.22 5.33
C LEU A 14 5.78 5.74 5.64
N GLU A 15 6.35 4.86 4.84
CA GLU A 15 6.18 3.41 4.99
C GLU A 15 7.51 2.76 5.35
N SER A 16 7.50 1.84 6.31
CA SER A 16 8.66 1.05 6.72
C SER A 16 8.24 -0.39 7.02
N PHE A 17 9.18 -1.31 6.87
CA PHE A 17 8.95 -2.74 7.06
C PHE A 17 10.03 -3.31 7.95
N TRP A 18 9.64 -4.27 8.77
CA TRP A 18 10.52 -4.99 9.66
C TRP A 18 10.26 -6.50 9.52
N VAL A 19 11.30 -7.28 9.80
CA VAL A 19 11.24 -8.75 9.75
C VAL A 19 10.38 -9.33 10.88
N SER A 20 10.17 -8.57 11.97
CA SER A 20 9.36 -8.99 13.11
C SER A 20 8.59 -7.83 13.73
N HIS A 21 7.54 -8.18 14.47
CA HIS A 21 6.76 -7.22 15.26
C HIS A 21 7.61 -6.55 16.34
N ASP A 22 8.54 -7.28 16.96
CA ASP A 22 9.41 -6.72 18.00
C ASP A 22 10.41 -5.72 17.44
N ALA A 23 10.99 -6.00 16.26
CA ALA A 23 11.87 -5.06 15.56
C ALA A 23 11.13 -3.78 15.15
N MET A 24 9.88 -3.90 14.69
CA MET A 24 9.02 -2.74 14.42
C MET A 24 8.78 -1.92 15.69
N ARG A 25 8.38 -2.56 16.79
CA ARG A 25 8.09 -1.85 18.05
C ARG A 25 9.31 -1.15 18.63
N GLU A 26 10.47 -1.77 18.53
CA GLU A 26 11.71 -1.13 18.97
C GLU A 26 12.06 0.07 18.10
N SER A 27 11.96 -0.06 16.77
CA SER A 27 12.15 1.06 15.84
C SER A 27 11.18 2.21 16.12
N GLU A 28 9.89 1.92 16.34
CA GLU A 28 8.89 2.95 16.69
C GLU A 28 9.20 3.68 17.99
N ARG A 29 9.81 2.99 18.96
CA ARG A 29 10.23 3.55 20.24
C ARG A 29 11.46 4.44 20.06
N VAL A 30 12.45 3.97 19.31
CA VAL A 30 13.71 4.69 19.05
C VAL A 30 13.45 5.94 18.19
N GLU A 31 12.60 5.84 17.18
CA GLU A 31 12.31 6.92 16.23
C GLU A 31 11.16 7.84 16.64
N ALA A 32 10.60 7.68 17.84
CA ALA A 32 9.49 8.49 18.31
C ALA A 32 9.79 10.00 18.22
N GLY A 33 10.98 10.42 18.66
CA GLY A 33 11.41 11.82 18.58
C GLY A 33 11.59 12.34 17.15
N VAL A 34 12.00 11.47 16.21
CA VAL A 34 12.13 11.84 14.78
C VAL A 34 10.75 12.10 14.18
N ARG A 35 9.77 11.24 14.51
CA ARG A 35 8.38 11.43 14.07
C ARG A 35 7.77 12.70 14.64
N ASP A 36 7.96 12.95 15.94
CA ASP A 36 7.40 14.14 16.59
C ASP A 36 7.98 15.43 15.97
N GLU A 37 9.28 15.43 15.67
CA GLU A 37 9.94 16.53 14.97
C GLU A 37 9.41 16.70 13.54
N ALA A 38 9.22 15.61 12.80
CA ALA A 38 8.67 15.67 11.45
C ALA A 38 7.24 16.23 11.43
N ILE A 39 6.39 15.82 12.37
CA ILE A 39 5.02 16.35 12.54
C ILE A 39 5.05 17.85 12.84
N ARG A 40 5.95 18.27 13.74
CA ARG A 40 6.14 19.68 14.10
C ARG A 40 6.57 20.52 12.90
N LEU A 41 7.56 20.06 12.13
CA LEU A 41 8.05 20.75 10.93
C LEU A 41 7.00 20.80 9.82
N ALA A 42 6.19 19.76 9.69
CA ALA A 42 5.07 19.72 8.73
C ALA A 42 3.86 20.57 9.17
N LEU A 43 3.86 21.11 10.40
CA LEU A 43 2.72 21.81 11.00
C LEU A 43 1.41 20.99 10.89
N GLY A 44 1.52 19.67 11.02
CA GLY A 44 0.45 18.73 10.70
C GLY A 44 0.11 17.76 11.83
N THR A 45 -0.59 16.69 11.47
CA THR A 45 -0.89 15.55 12.34
C THR A 45 -0.49 14.26 11.63
N ALA A 46 -0.21 13.21 12.38
CA ALA A 46 0.04 11.88 11.82
C ALA A 46 -0.89 10.83 12.41
N SER A 47 -1.37 9.93 11.56
CA SER A 47 -1.89 8.62 11.98
C SER A 47 -0.79 7.58 11.80
N VAL A 48 -0.79 6.56 12.66
CA VAL A 48 0.10 5.40 12.54
C VAL A 48 -0.76 4.16 12.33
N GLU A 49 -0.55 3.50 11.21
CA GLU A 49 -1.21 2.25 10.88
C GLU A 49 -0.20 1.11 10.89
N ARG A 50 -0.61 -0.04 11.42
CA ARG A 50 0.25 -1.22 11.54
C ARG A 50 -0.42 -2.38 10.83
N PHE A 51 0.32 -2.98 9.91
CA PHE A 51 -0.16 -4.10 9.11
C PHE A 51 0.87 -5.21 9.08
N ARG A 52 0.39 -6.43 8.84
CA ARG A 52 1.22 -7.54 8.40
C ARG A 52 1.22 -7.59 6.88
N ARG A 53 2.38 -7.80 6.27
CA ARG A 53 2.46 -8.05 4.83
C ARG A 53 1.98 -9.47 4.52
N ALA A 54 0.89 -9.59 3.78
CA ALA A 54 0.25 -10.85 3.41
C ALA A 54 0.76 -11.37 2.06
N SER A 55 0.86 -10.47 1.07
CA SER A 55 1.31 -10.83 -0.28
C SER A 55 2.24 -9.74 -0.84
N VAL A 56 3.18 -10.14 -1.69
CA VAL A 56 4.09 -9.23 -2.41
C VAL A 56 4.33 -9.77 -3.80
N THR A 57 4.17 -8.91 -4.81
CA THR A 57 4.52 -9.20 -6.19
C THR A 57 5.40 -8.08 -6.70
N ARG A 58 6.48 -8.42 -7.41
CA ARG A 58 7.38 -7.43 -8.01
C ARG A 58 7.87 -7.94 -9.35
N VAL A 59 7.69 -7.14 -10.39
CA VAL A 59 8.14 -7.43 -11.77
C VAL A 59 9.19 -6.44 -12.26
N GLY A 60 9.37 -5.31 -11.56
CA GLY A 60 10.33 -4.28 -11.93
C GLY A 60 10.99 -3.59 -10.73
N ARG A 61 11.80 -2.57 -11.03
CA ARG A 61 12.41 -1.70 -10.03
C ARG A 61 11.50 -0.51 -9.73
N GLU A 62 11.36 -0.20 -8.46
CA GLU A 62 10.62 0.98 -8.00
C GLU A 62 11.56 2.18 -7.98
N GLU A 63 11.29 3.17 -8.80
CA GLU A 63 12.13 4.35 -8.98
C GLU A 63 11.39 5.63 -8.55
N GLY A 64 12.14 6.69 -8.22
CA GLY A 64 11.55 7.98 -7.92
C GLY A 64 10.73 8.49 -9.10
N GLY A 65 9.54 9.06 -8.84
CA GLY A 65 8.57 9.46 -9.86
C GLY A 65 7.54 8.39 -10.24
N ALA A 66 7.67 7.18 -9.69
CA ALA A 66 6.66 6.13 -9.84
C ALA A 66 5.29 6.56 -9.29
N GLY A 67 4.21 6.15 -9.95
CA GLY A 67 2.85 6.33 -9.45
C GLY A 67 2.52 5.27 -8.41
N VAL A 68 1.89 5.67 -7.30
CA VAL A 68 1.46 4.75 -6.23
C VAL A 68 -0.05 4.87 -6.04
N ARG A 69 -0.74 3.74 -5.93
CA ARG A 69 -2.16 3.69 -5.51
C ARG A 69 -2.30 2.85 -4.26
N HIS A 70 -2.95 3.43 -3.26
CA HIS A 70 -3.44 2.76 -2.08
C HIS A 70 -4.93 2.49 -2.26
N THR A 71 -5.34 1.24 -2.16
CA THR A 71 -6.76 0.89 -2.05
C THR A 71 -6.98 0.18 -0.73
N VAL A 72 -7.81 0.76 0.12
CA VAL A 72 -8.15 0.21 1.42
C VAL A 72 -9.45 -0.56 1.30
N TYR A 73 -9.44 -1.79 1.80
CA TYR A 73 -10.60 -2.66 1.86
C TYR A 73 -10.94 -2.97 3.32
N GLN A 74 -12.22 -3.26 3.55
CA GLN A 74 -12.72 -3.81 4.79
C GLN A 74 -13.39 -5.13 4.50
N THR A 75 -12.98 -6.17 5.23
CA THR A 75 -13.53 -7.52 5.11
C THR A 75 -13.89 -8.02 6.50
N ASN A 76 -14.75 -9.04 6.58
CA ASN A 76 -14.93 -9.78 7.82
C ASN A 76 -13.58 -10.43 8.22
N PRO A 77 -13.06 -10.21 9.44
CA PRO A 77 -11.83 -10.85 9.90
C PRO A 77 -11.79 -12.37 9.70
N ALA A 78 -12.94 -13.04 9.82
CA ALA A 78 -13.06 -14.49 9.62
C ALA A 78 -12.89 -14.94 8.16
N ALA A 79 -13.09 -14.04 7.19
CA ALA A 79 -12.95 -14.30 5.75
C ALA A 79 -11.65 -13.72 5.17
N LEU A 80 -10.75 -13.21 6.02
CA LEU A 80 -9.56 -12.51 5.54
C LEU A 80 -8.59 -13.41 4.76
N ASP A 81 -8.43 -14.68 5.17
CA ASP A 81 -7.57 -15.62 4.45
C ASP A 81 -8.12 -15.94 3.05
N GLU A 82 -9.43 -16.06 2.91
CA GLU A 82 -10.10 -16.20 1.61
C GLU A 82 -9.94 -14.94 0.74
N ALA A 83 -10.05 -13.75 1.35
CA ALA A 83 -9.83 -12.50 0.63
C ALA A 83 -8.38 -12.32 0.15
N ILE A 84 -7.39 -12.76 0.94
CA ILE A 84 -5.98 -12.78 0.53
C ILE A 84 -5.80 -13.73 -0.65
N ALA A 85 -6.36 -14.94 -0.60
CA ALA A 85 -6.29 -15.89 -1.71
C ALA A 85 -6.95 -15.33 -2.98
N GLY A 86 -8.14 -14.74 -2.87
CA GLY A 86 -8.82 -14.11 -3.99
C GLY A 86 -8.04 -12.94 -4.62
N TYR A 87 -7.33 -12.17 -3.79
CA TYR A 87 -6.41 -11.14 -4.28
C TYR A 87 -5.26 -11.74 -5.11
N GLU A 88 -4.65 -12.83 -4.62
CA GLU A 88 -3.56 -13.52 -5.32
C GLU A 88 -4.02 -14.20 -6.61
N ASP A 89 -5.23 -14.76 -6.64
CA ASP A 89 -5.76 -15.48 -7.80
C ASP A 89 -6.31 -14.54 -8.89
N THR A 90 -6.75 -13.33 -8.52
CA THR A 90 -7.47 -12.43 -9.43
C THR A 90 -6.71 -11.13 -9.69
N ALA A 91 -6.31 -10.43 -8.63
CA ALA A 91 -5.72 -9.10 -8.78
C ALA A 91 -4.26 -9.16 -9.22
N VAL A 92 -3.47 -10.08 -8.64
CA VAL A 92 -2.04 -10.21 -8.97
C VAL A 92 -1.81 -10.55 -10.45
N PRO A 93 -2.49 -11.54 -11.07
CA PRO A 93 -2.30 -11.85 -12.49
C PRO A 93 -2.58 -10.65 -13.39
N TRP A 94 -3.73 -10.00 -13.18
CA TRP A 94 -4.10 -8.81 -13.93
C TRP A 94 -3.06 -7.69 -13.78
N LEU A 95 -2.59 -7.44 -12.55
CA LEU A 95 -1.54 -6.45 -12.29
C LEU A 95 -0.27 -6.78 -13.08
N THR A 96 0.21 -8.02 -13.02
CA THR A 96 1.45 -8.43 -13.70
C THR A 96 1.38 -8.37 -15.22
N GLU A 97 0.18 -8.47 -15.79
CA GLU A 97 -0.06 -8.36 -17.24
C GLU A 97 -0.30 -6.92 -17.70
N THR A 98 -0.54 -5.98 -16.78
CA THR A 98 -0.84 -4.59 -17.13
C THR A 98 0.44 -3.80 -17.41
N ASP A 99 0.51 -3.15 -18.57
CA ASP A 99 1.65 -2.30 -18.92
C ASP A 99 1.87 -1.20 -17.86
N GLY A 100 3.15 -1.02 -17.52
CA GLY A 100 3.59 -0.05 -16.53
C GLY A 100 3.44 -0.50 -15.08
N PHE A 101 2.89 -1.69 -14.78
CA PHE A 101 2.94 -2.24 -13.43
C PHE A 101 4.38 -2.54 -12.99
N VAL A 102 4.71 -2.26 -11.73
CA VAL A 102 6.06 -2.47 -11.16
C VAL A 102 6.00 -3.43 -9.98
N SER A 103 5.13 -3.17 -9.01
CA SER A 103 4.99 -4.00 -7.81
C SER A 103 3.65 -3.81 -7.12
N ALA A 104 3.29 -4.79 -6.30
CA ALA A 104 2.17 -4.71 -5.39
C ALA A 104 2.53 -5.34 -4.04
N ALA A 105 1.92 -4.83 -2.98
CA ALA A 105 1.90 -5.44 -1.67
C ALA A 105 0.49 -5.39 -1.10
N LEU A 106 0.03 -6.53 -0.57
CA LEU A 106 -1.18 -6.59 0.23
C LEU A 106 -0.79 -6.58 1.71
N LEU A 107 -1.26 -5.56 2.42
CA LEU A 107 -1.03 -5.35 3.85
C LEU A 107 -2.34 -5.57 4.60
N VAL A 108 -2.32 -6.33 5.70
CA VAL A 108 -3.54 -6.73 6.42
C VAL A 108 -3.41 -6.54 7.92
N ASP A 109 -4.49 -6.06 8.54
CA ASP A 109 -4.71 -6.12 9.98
C ASP A 109 -5.72 -7.25 10.23
N ARG A 110 -5.21 -8.39 10.70
CA ARG A 110 -6.03 -9.58 10.94
C ARG A 110 -7.10 -9.39 12.00
N ARG A 111 -6.93 -8.43 12.92
CA ARG A 111 -7.89 -8.20 14.01
C ARG A 111 -9.09 -7.41 13.52
N SER A 112 -8.85 -6.37 12.72
CA SER A 112 -9.92 -5.51 12.20
C SER A 112 -10.49 -6.00 10.87
N GLY A 113 -9.77 -6.85 10.13
CA GLY A 113 -10.14 -7.23 8.77
C GLY A 113 -9.86 -6.14 7.74
N ARG A 114 -9.12 -5.08 8.14
CA ARG A 114 -8.70 -4.00 7.25
C ARG A 114 -7.54 -4.45 6.38
N GLN A 115 -7.61 -4.12 5.10
CA GLN A 115 -6.58 -4.44 4.12
C GLN A 115 -6.16 -3.18 3.38
N LEU A 116 -4.91 -3.10 2.97
CA LEU A 116 -4.36 -2.06 2.11
C LEU A 116 -3.60 -2.75 0.97
N SER A 117 -4.14 -2.64 -0.24
CA SER A 117 -3.41 -2.96 -1.47
C SER A 117 -2.64 -1.72 -1.91
N GLN A 118 -1.32 -1.80 -1.83
CA GLN A 118 -0.41 -0.79 -2.38
C GLN A 118 0.08 -1.31 -3.73
N THR A 119 -0.18 -0.56 -4.81
CA THR A 119 0.34 -0.85 -6.16
C THR A 119 1.25 0.27 -6.63
N ILE A 120 2.35 -0.08 -7.27
CA ILE A 120 3.34 0.85 -7.82
C ILE A 120 3.42 0.66 -9.33
N TRP A 121 3.46 1.79 -10.02
CA TRP A 121 3.43 1.92 -11.47
C TRP A 121 4.65 2.72 -11.92
N ARG A 122 5.14 2.45 -13.13
CA ARG A 122 6.35 3.05 -13.71
C ARG A 122 6.36 4.57 -13.59
N ASP A 123 5.21 5.18 -13.83
CA ASP A 123 4.99 6.63 -13.79
C ASP A 123 3.51 6.93 -13.52
N ILE A 124 3.18 8.22 -13.37
CA ILE A 124 1.81 8.70 -13.14
C ILE A 124 0.89 8.42 -14.32
N ASP A 125 1.41 8.39 -15.56
CA ASP A 125 0.60 8.14 -16.76
C ASP A 125 0.15 6.67 -16.83
N ALA A 126 1.03 5.73 -16.51
CA ALA A 126 0.71 4.31 -16.39
C ALA A 126 -0.34 4.08 -15.30
N LEU A 127 -0.17 4.72 -14.13
CA LEU A 127 -1.16 4.70 -13.05
C LEU A 127 -2.53 5.24 -13.52
N ALA A 128 -2.54 6.35 -14.26
CA ALA A 128 -3.76 6.96 -14.77
C ALA A 128 -4.47 6.05 -15.79
N LYS A 129 -3.72 5.44 -16.72
CA LYS A 129 -4.25 4.50 -17.71
C LYS A 129 -4.86 3.24 -17.06
N SER A 130 -4.34 2.81 -15.92
CA SER A 130 -4.86 1.64 -15.21
C SER A 130 -6.20 1.87 -14.49
N ARG A 131 -6.62 3.13 -14.27
CA ARG A 131 -7.78 3.48 -13.41
C ARG A 131 -9.07 2.77 -13.82
N GLY A 132 -9.43 2.83 -15.10
CA GLY A 132 -10.67 2.23 -15.62
C GLY A 132 -10.70 0.72 -15.47
N PRO A 133 -9.73 -0.01 -16.07
CA PRO A 133 -9.61 -1.46 -15.89
C PRO A 133 -9.53 -1.91 -14.42
N ALA A 134 -8.74 -1.22 -13.58
CA ALA A 134 -8.63 -1.53 -12.16
C ALA A 134 -9.94 -1.26 -11.38
N ALA A 135 -10.80 -0.35 -11.85
CA ALA A 135 -12.11 -0.14 -11.26
C ALA A 135 -13.05 -1.33 -11.51
N ALA A 136 -13.05 -1.87 -12.73
CA ALA A 136 -13.83 -3.07 -13.06
C ALA A 136 -13.37 -4.27 -12.21
N LEU A 137 -12.06 -4.52 -12.16
CA LEU A 137 -11.48 -5.58 -11.35
C LEU A 137 -11.86 -5.48 -9.86
N ARG A 138 -11.87 -4.25 -9.31
CA ARG A 138 -12.26 -4.03 -7.91
C ARG A 138 -13.72 -4.34 -7.64
N VAL A 139 -14.62 -4.12 -8.59
CA VAL A 139 -16.04 -4.48 -8.45
C VAL A 139 -16.17 -6.00 -8.31
N ASP A 140 -15.49 -6.76 -9.17
CA ASP A 140 -15.53 -8.22 -9.15
C ASP A 140 -14.89 -8.77 -7.88
N ALA A 141 -13.73 -8.24 -7.47
CA ALA A 141 -13.03 -8.67 -6.26
C ALA A 141 -13.83 -8.39 -4.98
N VAL A 142 -14.50 -7.23 -4.90
CA VAL A 142 -15.39 -6.88 -3.79
C VAL A 142 -16.55 -7.87 -3.68
N ALA A 143 -17.19 -8.19 -4.81
CA ALA A 143 -18.30 -9.12 -4.86
C ALA A 143 -17.88 -10.53 -4.45
N ALA A 144 -16.72 -11.00 -4.91
CA ALA A 144 -16.21 -12.35 -4.62
C ALA A 144 -15.79 -12.53 -3.16
N THR A 145 -15.25 -11.49 -2.52
CA THR A 145 -14.66 -11.58 -1.16
C THR A 145 -15.56 -11.02 -0.06
N ASN A 146 -16.76 -10.55 -0.42
CA ASN A 146 -17.67 -9.82 0.47
C ASN A 146 -16.96 -8.68 1.24
N SER A 147 -16.06 -7.99 0.54
CA SER A 147 -15.28 -6.87 1.06
C SER A 147 -15.89 -5.55 0.62
N THR A 148 -15.54 -4.45 1.25
CA THR A 148 -15.90 -3.11 0.77
C THR A 148 -14.65 -2.27 0.56
N VAL A 149 -14.58 -1.53 -0.55
CA VAL A 149 -13.57 -0.47 -0.71
C VAL A 149 -13.95 0.69 0.20
N VAL A 150 -13.05 1.09 1.09
CA VAL A 150 -13.30 2.19 2.04
C VAL A 150 -12.53 3.46 1.70
N ALA A 151 -11.40 3.34 1.01
CA ALA A 151 -10.62 4.48 0.54
C ALA A 151 -9.80 4.09 -0.69
N LEU A 152 -9.51 5.09 -1.53
CA LEU A 152 -8.60 4.97 -2.64
C LEU A 152 -7.87 6.30 -2.81
N ASP A 153 -6.55 6.25 -2.65
CA ASP A 153 -5.69 7.42 -2.72
C ASP A 153 -4.51 7.14 -3.66
N GLU A 154 -4.06 8.18 -4.37
CA GLU A 154 -2.94 8.11 -5.30
C GLU A 154 -1.85 9.11 -4.92
N TYR A 155 -0.60 8.68 -5.07
CA TYR A 155 0.60 9.39 -4.63
C TYR A 155 1.70 9.27 -5.69
N GLY A 156 2.69 10.18 -5.61
CA GLY A 156 3.98 10.01 -6.26
C GLY A 156 5.02 9.44 -5.29
N LEU A 157 5.81 8.46 -5.73
CA LEU A 157 6.93 7.93 -4.97
C LEU A 157 8.10 8.92 -5.02
N VAL A 158 8.49 9.46 -3.86
CA VAL A 158 9.65 10.36 -3.74
C VAL A 158 10.94 9.54 -3.67
N PHE A 159 10.99 8.58 -2.75
CA PHE A 159 12.10 7.65 -2.63
C PHE A 159 11.68 6.33 -2.00
N ARG A 160 12.48 5.29 -2.23
CA ARG A 160 12.46 4.06 -1.45
C ARG A 160 13.89 3.59 -1.17
N SER A 161 14.16 3.24 0.09
CA SER A 161 15.41 2.58 0.45
C SER A 161 15.40 1.16 -0.12
N ILE A 162 16.45 0.80 -0.84
CA ILE A 162 16.71 -0.60 -1.22
C ILE A 162 17.04 -1.36 0.09
N PRO A 163 16.57 -2.60 0.29
CA PRO A 163 17.06 -3.41 1.40
C PRO A 163 18.59 -3.48 1.33
N ALA A 164 19.28 -3.32 2.45
CA ALA A 164 20.67 -3.79 2.52
C ALA A 164 20.63 -5.30 2.27
N GLU A 165 21.42 -5.77 1.30
CA GLU A 165 21.59 -7.20 1.00
C GLU A 165 22.07 -8.00 2.22
#